data_AF-A0A1X3DC37-F1
#
_entry.id   AF-A0A1X3DC37-F1
#
_cell.length_a   1.000
_cell.length_b   1.000
_cell.length_c   1.000
_cell.angle_alpha   90.00
_cell.angle_beta   90.00
_cell.angle_gamma   90.00
#
_symmetry.space_group_name_H-M   'P 1'
#
loop_
_entity.id
_entity.type
_entity.pdbx_description
1 polymer ?
#
loop_
_entity_poly.entity_id
_entity_poly.type
_entity_poly.pdbx_seq_one_letter_code
_entity_poly.pdbx_strand_id
1 'polypeptide(L)'
;MNSLYEVISQSIDSVLENYDLTENTQTNKAITQQIKQVINLKVAPQIELIELKNKLDILFEYEKNYLTLLKDFKEEIKFANALQEDLRKERAKFFSEILREVSSTLSQAQVEESVASSWIQDLVKSYTNSLNLSSN
;
A
#
# COMPACT_ATOMS: atom_id res chain seq x y z
N MET A 1 26.31 4.16 8.43
CA MET A 1 26.50 4.80 7.11
C MET A 1 27.06 6.17 7.38
N ASN A 2 28.28 6.48 6.93
CA ASN A 2 28.78 7.85 6.96
C ASN A 2 27.95 8.67 5.96
N SER A 3 27.59 9.90 6.29
CA SER A 3 26.81 10.74 5.38
C SER A 3 27.63 11.05 4.12
N LEU A 4 26.98 11.34 2.99
CA LEU A 4 27.69 11.66 1.74
C LEU A 4 28.61 12.87 1.95
N TYR A 5 28.19 13.81 2.81
CA TYR A 5 29.00 14.93 3.27
C TYR A 5 30.29 14.49 3.96
N GLU A 6 30.24 13.50 4.85
CA GLU A 6 31.40 13.01 5.59
C GLU A 6 32.43 12.33 4.68
N VAL A 7 31.95 11.56 3.69
CA VAL A 7 32.82 10.92 2.68
C VAL A 7 33.46 11.96 1.76
N ILE A 8 32.70 12.97 1.33
CA ILE A 8 33.22 14.04 0.46
C ILE A 8 34.20 14.93 1.22
N SER A 9 33.93 15.26 2.50
CA SER A 9 34.87 16.01 3.35
C SER A 9 36.19 15.27 3.53
N GLN A 10 36.14 13.96 3.83
CA GLN A 10 37.33 13.11 3.94
C GLN A 10 38.10 13.04 2.61
N SER A 11 37.38 12.99 1.48
CA SER A 11 38.00 12.97 0.15
C SER A 11 38.65 14.33 -0.19
N ILE A 12 38.01 15.46 0.14
CA ILE A 12 38.58 16.81 0.01
C ILE A 12 39.81 16.97 0.89
N ASP A 13 39.76 16.49 2.14
CA ASP A 13 40.90 16.52 3.04
C ASP A 13 42.08 15.71 2.50
N SER A 14 41.82 14.52 1.93
CA SER A 14 42.86 13.71 1.28
C SER A 14 43.45 14.37 0.03
N VAL A 15 42.64 15.05 -0.79
CA VAL A 15 43.11 15.76 -1.99
C VAL A 15 43.95 16.97 -1.60
N LEU A 16 43.59 17.67 -0.52
CA LEU A 16 44.35 18.81 -0.02
C LEU A 16 45.64 18.40 0.70
N GLU A 17 45.69 17.23 1.36
CA GLU A 17 46.92 16.64 1.88
C GLU A 17 47.88 16.20 0.76
N ASN A 18 47.35 15.66 -0.35
CA ASN A 18 48.15 15.31 -1.52
C ASN A 18 48.73 16.54 -2.26
N TYR A 19 48.22 17.74 -1.96
CA TYR A 19 48.71 19.03 -2.45
C TYR A 19 49.62 19.74 -1.42
N ASP A 20 50.45 18.99 -0.69
CA ASP A 20 51.52 19.60 0.11
C ASP A 20 52.49 20.32 -0.84
N LEU A 21 52.28 21.63 -1.04
CA LEU A 21 53.17 22.52 -1.76
C LEU A 21 54.42 22.69 -0.88
N THR A 22 55.38 21.77 -1.05
CA THR A 22 56.60 21.59 -0.25
C THR A 22 57.61 22.74 -0.30
N GLU A 23 57.20 23.99 -0.51
CA GLU A 23 58.07 25.17 -0.29
C GLU A 23 57.31 26.34 0.39
N ASN A 24 57.38 26.32 1.72
CA ASN A 24 57.40 27.43 2.68
C ASN A 24 56.61 28.74 2.38
N THR A 25 55.45 28.91 3.04
CA THR A 25 55.08 30.15 3.76
C THR A 25 53.76 29.96 4.53
N GLN A 26 53.62 30.60 5.70
CA GLN A 26 52.38 30.74 6.48
C GLN A 26 51.14 31.05 5.59
N THR A 27 51.39 31.75 4.48
CA THR A 27 50.44 32.11 3.42
C THR A 27 49.80 30.91 2.72
N ASN A 28 50.55 29.84 2.42
CA ASN A 28 49.99 28.65 1.76
C ASN A 28 49.07 27.86 2.69
N LYS A 29 49.41 27.76 3.98
CA LYS A 29 48.52 27.18 5.00
C LYS A 29 47.24 28.01 5.16
N ALA A 30 47.35 29.33 5.12
CA ALA A 30 46.19 30.22 5.16
C ALA A 30 45.30 30.10 3.91
N ILE A 31 45.89 29.94 2.72
CA ILE A 31 45.16 29.71 1.47
C ILE A 31 44.41 28.38 1.52
N THR A 32 45.05 27.29 1.96
CA THR A 32 44.39 25.99 2.13
C THR A 32 43.24 26.07 3.13
N GLN A 33 43.40 26.79 4.25
CA GLN A 33 42.31 27.01 5.20
C GLN A 33 41.16 27.83 4.62
N GLN A 34 41.45 28.87 3.84
CA GLN A 34 40.42 29.67 3.16
C GLN A 34 39.67 28.84 2.12
N ILE A 35 40.38 28.00 1.35
CA ILE A 35 39.77 27.07 0.39
C ILE A 35 38.87 26.08 1.13
N LYS A 36 39.32 25.49 2.24
CA LYS A 36 38.47 24.61 3.07
C LYS A 36 37.21 25.33 3.57
N GLN A 37 37.33 26.58 4.03
CA GLN A 37 36.19 27.36 4.49
C GLN A 37 35.20 27.68 3.36
N VAL A 38 35.70 28.11 2.19
CA VAL A 38 34.84 28.42 1.03
C VAL A 38 34.13 27.17 0.51
N ILE A 39 34.84 26.04 0.47
CA ILE A 39 34.25 24.76 0.06
C ILE A 39 33.19 24.33 1.08
N ASN A 40 33.45 24.39 2.39
CA ASN A 40 32.44 24.07 3.40
C ASN A 40 31.22 25.00 3.32
N LEU A 41 31.43 26.31 3.12
CA LEU A 41 30.32 27.27 3.05
C LEU A 41 29.46 27.14 1.79
N LYS A 42 30.03 26.66 0.67
CA LYS A 42 29.31 26.58 -0.61
C LYS A 42 28.86 25.18 -0.97
N VAL A 43 29.65 24.15 -0.69
CA VAL A 43 29.42 22.77 -1.12
C VAL A 43 28.62 21.98 -0.09
N ALA A 44 28.87 22.16 1.21
CA ALA A 44 28.12 21.45 2.25
C ALA A 44 26.60 21.70 2.18
N PRO A 45 26.12 22.95 2.05
CA PRO A 45 24.68 23.22 1.97
C PRO A 45 24.04 22.67 0.69
N GLN A 46 24.80 22.58 -0.41
CA GLN A 46 24.31 22.00 -1.66
C GLN A 46 24.15 20.49 -1.55
N ILE A 47 25.07 19.81 -0.85
CA ILE A 47 24.97 18.37 -0.59
C ILE A 47 23.75 18.09 0.31
N GLU A 48 23.57 18.85 1.38
CA GLU A 48 22.41 18.72 2.26
C GLU A 48 21.09 18.95 1.51
N LEU A 49 21.06 19.94 0.61
CA LEU A 49 19.89 20.23 -0.22
C LEU A 49 19.60 19.09 -1.20
N ILE A 50 20.63 18.49 -1.80
CA ILE A 50 20.49 17.32 -2.68
C ILE A 50 19.98 16.11 -1.89
N GLU A 51 20.53 15.84 -0.71
CA GLU A 51 20.06 14.76 0.16
C GLU A 51 18.60 14.96 0.57
N LEU A 52 18.22 16.19 0.92
CA LEU A 52 16.86 16.54 1.28
C LEU A 52 15.90 16.37 0.10
N LYS A 53 16.31 16.80 -1.09
CA LYS A 53 15.54 16.63 -2.32
C LYS A 53 15.33 15.14 -2.65
N ASN A 54 16.39 14.34 -2.56
CA ASN A 54 16.28 12.90 -2.80
C ASN A 54 15.34 12.22 -1.80
N LYS A 55 15.40 12.59 -0.51
CA LYS A 55 14.47 12.09 0.50
C LYS A 55 13.03 12.51 0.17
N LEU A 56 12.82 13.75 -0.23
CA LEU A 56 11.51 14.27 -0.61
C LEU A 56 10.94 13.54 -1.84
N ASP A 57 11.74 13.31 -2.87
CA ASP A 57 11.32 12.60 -4.08
C ASP A 57 10.90 11.16 -3.76
N ILE A 58 11.65 10.48 -2.89
CA ILE A 58 11.30 9.13 -2.42
C ILE A 58 9.96 9.16 -1.67
N LEU A 59 9.79 10.07 -0.71
CA LEU A 59 8.55 10.22 0.07
C LEU A 59 7.34 10.52 -0.84
N PHE A 60 7.53 11.40 -1.82
CA PHE A 60 6.50 11.76 -2.78
C PHE A 60 6.05 10.57 -3.63
N GLU A 61 7.00 9.78 -4.17
CA GLU A 61 6.64 8.59 -4.95
C GLU A 61 5.98 7.50 -4.08
N TYR A 62 6.39 7.34 -2.81
CA TYR A 62 5.68 6.46 -1.88
C TYR A 62 4.22 6.89 -1.67
N GLU A 63 3.99 8.17 -1.38
CA GLU A 63 2.63 8.70 -1.16
C GLU A 63 1.77 8.55 -2.41
N LYS A 64 2.32 8.90 -3.57
CA LYS A 64 1.64 8.78 -4.86
C LYS A 64 1.26 7.33 -5.19
N ASN A 65 2.18 6.39 -4.97
CA ASN A 65 1.90 4.96 -5.18
C ASN A 65 0.81 4.47 -4.23
N TYR A 66 0.85 4.87 -2.96
CA TYR A 66 -0.19 4.52 -1.99
C TYR A 66 -1.57 5.09 -2.36
N LEU A 67 -1.63 6.35 -2.80
CA LEU A 67 -2.87 6.97 -3.26
C LEU A 67 -3.41 6.34 -4.55
N THR A 68 -2.52 5.90 -5.44
CA THR A 68 -2.89 5.17 -6.66
C THR A 68 -3.50 3.82 -6.30
N LEU A 69 -2.85 3.08 -5.40
CA LEU A 69 -3.36 1.82 -4.86
C LEU A 69 -4.77 2.01 -4.27
N LEU A 70 -4.95 2.99 -3.39
CA LEU A 70 -6.25 3.30 -2.80
C LEU A 70 -7.31 3.64 -3.85
N LYS A 71 -6.93 4.39 -4.89
CA LYS A 71 -7.83 4.76 -5.97
C LYS A 71 -8.28 3.54 -6.76
N ASP A 72 -7.36 2.65 -7.10
CA ASP A 72 -7.63 1.46 -7.91
C ASP A 72 -8.50 0.46 -7.14
N PHE A 73 -8.18 0.21 -5.87
CA PHE A 73 -8.94 -0.72 -5.03
C PHE A 73 -10.26 -0.17 -4.51
N LYS A 74 -10.50 1.14 -4.55
CA LYS A 74 -11.76 1.73 -4.07
C LYS A 74 -12.98 1.21 -4.82
N GLU A 75 -12.88 1.08 -6.15
CA GLU A 75 -14.00 0.59 -6.95
C GLU A 75 -14.18 -0.93 -6.79
N GLU A 76 -13.09 -1.69 -6.61
CA GLU A 76 -13.17 -3.11 -6.26
C GLU A 76 -13.82 -3.34 -4.89
N ILE A 77 -13.46 -2.55 -3.88
CA ILE A 77 -14.08 -2.62 -2.54
C ILE A 77 -15.57 -2.29 -2.63
N LYS A 78 -15.94 -1.24 -3.38
CA LYS A 78 -17.36 -0.93 -3.61
C LYS A 78 -18.09 -2.05 -4.32
N PHE A 79 -17.46 -2.64 -5.34
CA PHE A 79 -18.03 -3.77 -6.08
C PHE A 79 -18.25 -4.97 -5.16
N ALA A 80 -17.25 -5.35 -4.36
CA ALA A 80 -17.36 -6.44 -3.39
C ALA A 80 -18.46 -6.18 -2.36
N ASN A 81 -18.56 -4.96 -1.84
CA ASN A 81 -19.63 -4.57 -0.91
C ASN A 81 -21.02 -4.61 -1.56
N ALA A 82 -21.14 -4.12 -2.80
CA ALA A 82 -22.40 -4.18 -3.55
C ALA A 82 -22.83 -5.64 -3.79
N LEU A 83 -21.90 -6.49 -4.22
CA LEU A 83 -22.13 -7.91 -4.43
C LEU A 83 -22.58 -8.59 -3.13
N GLN A 84 -21.89 -8.34 -2.00
CA GLN A 84 -22.27 -8.88 -0.70
C GLN A 84 -23.67 -8.44 -0.26
N GLU A 85 -24.01 -7.17 -0.45
CA GLU A 85 -25.32 -6.65 -0.08
C GLU A 85 -26.43 -7.27 -0.94
N ASP A 86 -26.21 -7.46 -2.24
CA ASP A 86 -27.17 -8.12 -3.11
C ASP A 86 -27.35 -9.59 -2.74
N LEU A 87 -26.27 -10.28 -2.38
CA LEU A 87 -26.29 -11.65 -1.84
C LEU A 87 -27.10 -11.72 -0.53
N ARG A 88 -26.94 -10.73 0.36
CA ARG A 88 -27.71 -10.62 1.61
C ARG A 88 -29.19 -10.41 1.33
N LYS A 89 -29.54 -9.55 0.36
CA LYS A 89 -30.93 -9.31 -0.06
C LYS A 89 -31.56 -10.55 -0.68
N GLU A 90 -30.85 -11.24 -1.57
CA GLU A 90 -31.32 -12.46 -2.20
C GLU A 90 -31.57 -13.54 -1.15
N ARG A 91 -30.64 -13.71 -0.20
CA ARG A 91 -30.79 -14.62 0.92
C ARG A 91 -32.00 -14.28 1.77
N ALA A 92 -32.19 -13.00 2.10
CA ALA A 92 -33.36 -12.55 2.87
C ALA A 92 -34.67 -12.88 2.14
N LYS A 93 -34.76 -12.56 0.84
CA LYS A 93 -35.93 -12.85 0.00
C LYS A 93 -36.21 -14.35 -0.09
N PHE A 94 -35.17 -15.17 -0.24
CA PHE A 94 -35.30 -16.62 -0.30
C PHE A 94 -35.93 -17.18 0.99
N PHE A 95 -35.44 -16.77 2.17
CA PHE A 95 -35.95 -17.28 3.44
C PHE A 95 -37.30 -16.67 3.86
N SER A 96 -37.62 -15.42 3.50
CA SER A 96 -38.86 -14.76 3.91
C SER A 96 -40.04 -15.02 2.98
N GLU A 97 -39.79 -15.08 1.68
CA GLU A 97 -40.84 -15.16 0.66
C GLU A 97 -40.87 -16.55 0.04
N ILE A 98 -39.79 -16.96 -0.63
CA ILE A 98 -39.77 -18.17 -1.46
C ILE A 98 -39.99 -19.42 -0.62
N LEU A 99 -39.29 -19.55 0.51
CA LEU A 99 -39.43 -20.72 1.38
C LEU A 99 -40.83 -20.82 2.00
N ARG A 100 -41.43 -19.67 2.33
CA ARG A 100 -42.79 -19.59 2.86
C ARG A 100 -43.82 -19.97 1.78
N GLU A 101 -43.62 -19.51 0.55
CA GLU A 101 -44.46 -19.84 -0.60
C GLU A 101 -44.38 -21.35 -0.92
N VAL A 102 -43.18 -21.91 -1.03
CA VAL A 102 -42.98 -23.34 -1.27
C VAL A 102 -43.61 -24.20 -0.17
N SER A 103 -43.44 -23.82 1.10
CA SER A 103 -44.07 -24.52 2.23
C SER A 103 -45.61 -24.45 2.18
N SER A 104 -46.16 -23.28 1.81
CA SER A 104 -47.61 -23.12 1.61
C SER A 104 -48.12 -23.97 0.44
N THR A 105 -47.40 -24.02 -0.68
CA THR A 105 -47.78 -24.83 -1.86
C THR A 105 -47.74 -26.32 -1.54
N LEU A 106 -46.72 -26.80 -0.82
CA LEU A 106 -46.64 -28.20 -0.39
C LEU A 106 -47.77 -28.59 0.56
N SER A 107 -48.13 -27.69 1.47
CA SER A 107 -49.29 -27.86 2.37
C SER A 107 -50.61 -27.91 1.60
N GLN A 108 -50.80 -27.03 0.61
CA GLN A 108 -52.00 -27.01 -0.24
C GLN A 108 -52.13 -28.25 -1.14
N ALA A 109 -50.99 -28.78 -1.59
CA ALA A 109 -50.92 -30.01 -2.37
C ALA A 109 -51.12 -31.29 -1.53
N GLN A 110 -51.35 -31.16 -0.22
CA GLN A 110 -51.51 -32.28 0.72
C GLN A 110 -50.35 -33.28 0.69
N VAL A 111 -49.13 -32.77 0.47
CA VAL A 111 -47.92 -33.60 0.56
C VAL A 111 -47.72 -34.02 2.02
N GLU A 112 -47.34 -35.27 2.24
CA GLU A 112 -47.02 -35.79 3.56
C GLU A 112 -45.93 -34.94 4.23
N GLU A 113 -46.13 -34.57 5.50
CA GLU A 113 -45.27 -33.61 6.22
C GLU A 113 -43.80 -34.07 6.28
N SER A 114 -43.58 -35.39 6.34
CA SER A 114 -42.25 -36.02 6.29
C SER A 114 -41.52 -35.74 4.97
N VAL A 115 -42.23 -35.88 3.84
CA VAL A 115 -41.70 -35.67 2.49
C VAL A 115 -41.50 -34.18 2.20
N ALA A 116 -42.48 -33.34 2.58
CA ALA A 116 -42.39 -31.89 2.44
C ALA A 116 -41.17 -31.33 3.18
N SER A 117 -40.92 -31.81 4.40
CA SER A 117 -39.77 -31.39 5.21
C SER A 117 -38.43 -31.79 4.57
N SER A 118 -38.35 -33.00 3.99
CA SER A 118 -37.16 -33.47 3.27
C SER A 118 -36.85 -32.58 2.06
N TRP A 119 -37.86 -32.26 1.25
CA TRP A 119 -37.67 -31.43 0.06
C TRP A 119 -37.28 -29.99 0.40
N ILE A 120 -37.85 -29.42 1.46
CA ILE A 120 -37.44 -28.09 1.95
C ILE A 120 -35.99 -28.12 2.42
N GLN A 121 -35.56 -29.16 3.14
CA GLN A 121 -34.16 -29.31 3.55
C GLN A 121 -33.22 -29.42 2.35
N ASP A 122 -33.58 -30.21 1.34
CA ASP A 122 -32.79 -30.35 0.12
C ASP A 122 -32.72 -29.04 -0.69
N LEU A 123 -33.82 -28.29 -0.73
CA LEU A 123 -33.88 -26.97 -1.37
C LEU A 123 -32.95 -25.97 -0.67
N VAL A 124 -33.01 -25.89 0.66
CA VAL A 124 -32.13 -25.03 1.46
C VAL A 124 -30.66 -25.43 1.29
N LYS A 125 -30.38 -26.74 1.27
CA LYS A 125 -29.03 -27.27 1.08
C LYS A 125 -28.50 -26.95 -0.31
N SER A 126 -29.31 -27.13 -1.36
CA SER A 126 -28.96 -26.79 -2.74
C SER A 126 -28.65 -25.30 -2.89
N TYR A 127 -29.52 -24.43 -2.36
CA TYR A 127 -29.32 -22.98 -2.37
C TYR A 127 -28.05 -22.55 -1.62
N THR A 128 -27.81 -23.13 -0.45
CA THR A 128 -26.59 -22.87 0.33
C THR A 128 -25.34 -23.33 -0.41
N ASN A 129 -25.40 -24.48 -1.08
CA ASN A 129 -24.29 -25.02 -1.87
C ASN A 129 -24.00 -24.18 -3.12
N SER A 130 -25.03 -23.67 -3.81
CA SER A 130 -24.84 -22.79 -4.97
C SER A 130 -24.22 -21.44 -4.60
N LEU A 131 -24.45 -20.96 -3.37
CA LEU A 131 -23.82 -19.74 -2.87
C LEU A 131 -22.38 -19.97 -2.35
N ASN A 132 -22.06 -21.16 -1.85
CA ASN A 132 -20.75 -21.50 -1.29
C ASN A 132 -19.66 -21.79 -2.35
N LEU A 133 -19.91 -21.53 -3.64
CA LEU A 133 -18.98 -21.78 -4.74
C LEU A 133 -17.66 -20.99 -4.68
N SER A 134 -17.46 -20.07 -3.71
CA SER A 134 -16.19 -19.36 -3.49
C SER A 134 -15.29 -19.96 -2.40
N SER A 135 -15.57 -21.18 -1.90
CA SER A 135 -14.83 -21.78 -0.78
C SER A 135 -13.77 -22.82 -1.19
N ASN A 136 -13.24 -22.74 -2.42
CA ASN A 136 -12.08 -23.52 -2.87
C ASN A 136 -10.96 -22.59 -3.32
#